data_AF-A0ABC8AX10-F1
#
_entry.id   AF-A0ABC8AX10-F1
#
_cell.length_a   1.000
_cell.length_b   1.000
_cell.length_c   1.000
_cell.angle_alpha   90.00
_cell.angle_beta   90.00
_cell.angle_gamma   90.00
#
_symmetry.space_group_name_H-M   'P 1'
#
loop_
_entity.id
_entity.type
_entity.pdbx_description
1 polymer ?
#
loop_
_entity_poly.entity_id
_entity_poly.type
_entity_poly.pdbx_seq_one_letter_code
_entity_poly.pdbx_strand_id
1 'polypeptide(L)'
;MKELQATEHSLSRKGREMPVRVMELRDRPGGVVEQVVGHVLVFGHPGDGCLVRIHSRCLYGDALQSDDCDCGPELELAMDLIQDENGQGVLIYLEQEGRGEGLVVKAMGLRTGEQTGADTFDAYRILGHPIDSRSYDHAADALTHLGLRSVRLMTNNPDKLRAVQDAGLRVEAVPLATEPRSERAALYMGGQAARRQPQLSRTGRHSRVRSPRENHGCGAAAGGSIVSASGVAVVVRDTIGVIWLR
;
A
#
# COMPACT_ATOMS: atom_id res chain seq x y z
N MET A 1 -9.10 19.98 -13.00
CA MET A 1 -10.34 19.38 -13.56
C MET A 1 -10.45 19.43 -15.09
N LYS A 2 -10.28 20.59 -15.77
CA LYS A 2 -10.36 20.63 -17.26
C LYS A 2 -9.35 19.71 -17.97
N GLU A 3 -8.13 19.62 -17.44
CA GLU A 3 -7.07 18.77 -17.99
C GLU A 3 -7.36 17.26 -17.84
N LEU A 4 -7.99 16.84 -16.75
CA LEU A 4 -8.41 15.45 -16.54
C LEU A 4 -9.44 14.98 -17.56
N GLN A 5 -10.35 15.86 -18.00
CA GLN A 5 -11.36 15.48 -18.99
C GLN A 5 -10.76 15.32 -20.39
N ALA A 6 -9.68 16.05 -20.69
CA ALA A 6 -9.02 15.97 -21.99
C ALA A 6 -8.25 14.65 -22.21
N THR A 7 -7.94 13.92 -21.13
CA THR A 7 -7.15 12.68 -21.17
C THR A 7 -7.99 11.42 -21.01
N GLU A 8 -9.32 11.53 -21.04
CA GLU A 8 -10.22 10.38 -20.89
C GLU A 8 -10.10 9.41 -22.06
N HIS A 9 -9.83 8.14 -21.75
CA HIS A 9 -9.76 7.03 -22.70
C HIS A 9 -10.06 5.70 -22.00
N SER A 10 -10.08 4.60 -22.75
CA SER A 10 -10.20 3.25 -22.20
C SER A 10 -8.84 2.56 -22.14
N LEU A 11 -8.54 1.91 -21.02
CA LEU A 11 -7.39 1.03 -20.84
C LEU A 11 -7.87 -0.41 -20.75
N SER A 12 -7.41 -1.24 -21.69
CA SER A 12 -7.70 -2.67 -21.71
C SER A 12 -6.69 -3.44 -20.84
N ARG A 13 -7.18 -4.24 -19.90
CA ARG A 13 -6.34 -5.09 -19.05
C ARG A 13 -7.07 -6.37 -18.67
N LYS A 14 -6.40 -7.51 -18.85
CA LYS A 14 -6.93 -8.86 -18.51
C LYS A 14 -8.37 -9.09 -19.03
N GLY A 15 -8.67 -8.60 -20.23
CA GLY A 15 -9.98 -8.75 -20.87
C GLY A 15 -11.09 -7.82 -20.35
N ARG A 16 -10.77 -6.82 -19.51
CA ARG A 16 -11.69 -5.76 -19.07
C ARG A 16 -11.24 -4.40 -19.59
N GLU A 17 -12.20 -3.58 -19.97
CA GLU A 17 -12.01 -2.18 -20.32
C GLU A 17 -12.25 -1.31 -19.09
N MET A 18 -11.31 -0.40 -18.80
CA MET A 18 -11.43 0.53 -17.69
C MET A 18 -11.31 1.97 -18.19
N PRO A 19 -12.32 2.83 -17.97
CA PRO A 19 -12.19 4.25 -18.28
C PRO A 19 -11.13 4.85 -17.36
N VAL A 20 -10.17 5.57 -17.94
CA VAL A 20 -9.06 6.17 -17.21
C VAL A 20 -8.83 7.60 -17.67
N ARG A 21 -8.44 8.45 -16.72
CA ARG A 21 -7.99 9.82 -16.95
C ARG A 21 -6.62 9.99 -16.32
N VAL A 22 -5.75 10.73 -16.99
CA VAL A 22 -4.36 10.91 -16.57
C VAL A 22 -4.05 12.39 -16.38
N MET A 23 -3.31 12.73 -15.33
CA MET A 23 -2.69 14.04 -15.18
C MET A 23 -1.24 13.88 -14.72
N GLU A 24 -0.43 14.88 -14.99
CA GLU A 24 0.95 14.94 -14.50
C GLU A 24 1.00 15.50 -13.08
N LEU A 25 1.92 14.97 -12.28
CA LEU A 25 2.37 15.58 -11.05
C LEU A 25 3.59 16.42 -11.37
N ARG A 26 3.54 17.68 -10.97
CA ARG A 26 4.56 18.67 -11.29
C ARG A 26 5.10 19.28 -10.01
N ASP A 27 6.42 19.27 -9.87
CA ASP A 27 7.11 19.98 -8.80
C ASP A 27 7.45 21.41 -9.28
N ARG A 28 7.31 22.36 -8.35
CA ARG A 28 7.63 23.79 -8.56
C ARG A 28 8.51 24.29 -7.41
N PRO A 29 9.76 23.82 -7.29
CA PRO A 29 10.65 24.34 -6.27
C PRO A 29 11.12 25.74 -6.68
N GLY A 30 10.79 26.76 -5.89
CA GLY A 30 11.42 28.11 -5.96
C GLY A 30 11.24 28.93 -7.24
N GLY A 31 10.49 28.43 -8.23
CA GLY A 31 10.15 29.13 -9.47
C GLY A 31 11.28 29.16 -10.50
N VAL A 32 11.16 28.35 -11.56
CA VAL A 32 11.40 28.69 -12.99
C VAL A 32 11.21 27.44 -13.87
N VAL A 33 11.52 26.23 -13.40
CA VAL A 33 11.35 24.98 -14.18
C VAL A 33 10.36 24.04 -13.49
N GLU A 34 9.26 23.75 -14.18
CA GLU A 34 8.28 22.76 -13.76
C GLU A 34 8.75 21.38 -14.19
N GLN A 35 9.07 20.51 -13.22
CA GLN A 35 9.50 19.14 -13.50
C GLN A 35 8.36 18.17 -13.26
N VAL A 36 8.13 17.25 -14.20
CA VAL A 36 7.19 16.16 -14.02
C VAL A 36 7.83 15.16 -13.05
N VAL A 37 7.21 14.98 -11.89
CA VAL A 37 7.65 14.08 -10.81
C VAL A 37 6.80 12.81 -10.72
N GLY A 38 5.80 12.68 -11.59
CA GLY A 38 4.93 11.51 -11.63
C GLY A 38 3.65 11.75 -12.41
N HIS A 39 2.74 10.78 -12.29
CA HIS A 39 1.45 10.79 -12.95
C HIS A 39 0.37 10.29 -11.99
N VAL A 40 -0.84 10.83 -12.13
CA VAL A 40 -2.05 10.32 -11.46
C VAL A 40 -2.94 9.73 -12.53
N LEU A 41 -3.26 8.45 -12.37
CA LEU A 41 -4.21 7.72 -13.18
C LEU A 41 -5.48 7.52 -12.35
N VAL A 42 -6.58 8.11 -12.80
CA VAL A 42 -7.90 8.05 -12.17
C VAL A 42 -8.77 7.09 -12.98
N PHE A 43 -9.03 5.91 -12.43
CA PHE A 43 -9.87 4.88 -13.04
C PHE A 43 -11.32 5.04 -12.57
N GLY A 44 -12.27 5.02 -13.51
CA GLY A 44 -13.68 5.23 -13.21
C GLY A 44 -13.91 6.58 -12.53
N HIS A 45 -14.96 6.70 -11.72
CA HIS A 45 -15.33 7.92 -11.00
C HIS A 45 -15.17 7.73 -9.48
N PRO A 46 -13.93 7.62 -8.97
CA PRO A 46 -13.70 7.26 -7.58
C PRO A 46 -14.13 8.40 -6.64
N GLY A 47 -14.83 8.05 -5.57
CA GLY A 47 -15.23 8.96 -4.49
C GLY A 47 -14.46 8.70 -3.19
N ASP A 48 -14.97 9.27 -2.09
CA ASP A 48 -14.43 9.03 -0.75
C ASP A 48 -14.37 7.53 -0.41
N GLY A 49 -13.21 7.08 0.09
CA GLY A 49 -12.98 5.69 0.48
C GLY A 49 -12.56 4.78 -0.69
N CYS A 50 -12.28 5.35 -1.87
CA CYS A 50 -11.76 4.59 -3.01
C CYS A 50 -10.38 3.96 -2.70
N LEU A 51 -10.04 2.92 -3.47
CA LEU A 51 -8.70 2.35 -3.45
C LEU A 51 -7.70 3.32 -4.08
N VAL A 52 -6.56 3.48 -3.39
CA VAL A 52 -5.45 4.29 -3.86
C VAL A 52 -4.15 3.49 -3.77
N ARG A 53 -3.34 3.49 -4.82
CA ARG A 53 -1.94 3.01 -4.78
C ARG A 53 -1.01 4.17 -5.08
N ILE A 54 -0.12 4.47 -4.16
CA ILE A 54 1.05 5.32 -4.43
C ILE A 54 2.21 4.39 -4.75
N HIS A 55 2.63 4.35 -6.01
CA HIS A 55 3.72 3.52 -6.51
C HIS A 55 4.97 4.37 -6.77
N SER A 56 6.11 3.97 -6.22
CA SER A 56 7.40 4.56 -6.58
C SER A 56 7.94 3.73 -7.73
N ARG A 57 8.28 4.37 -8.85
CA ARG A 57 8.80 3.69 -10.04
C ARG A 57 9.91 2.71 -9.69
N CYS A 58 9.83 1.53 -10.30
CA CYS A 58 10.90 0.54 -10.30
C CYS A 58 11.05 -0.03 -11.70
N LEU A 59 11.92 0.53 -12.54
CA LEU A 59 12.12 0.08 -13.92
C LEU A 59 12.32 -1.44 -14.03
N TYR A 60 13.16 -1.98 -13.14
CA TYR A 60 13.49 -3.40 -13.14
C TYR A 60 12.29 -4.28 -12.81
N GLY A 61 11.46 -3.90 -11.84
CA GLY A 61 10.29 -4.69 -11.44
C GLY A 61 9.10 -4.47 -12.38
N ASP A 62 8.83 -3.22 -12.72
CA ASP A 62 7.62 -2.80 -13.43
C ASP A 62 7.68 -3.14 -14.92
N ALA A 63 8.82 -2.90 -15.58
CA ALA A 63 8.96 -3.06 -17.03
C ALA A 63 9.82 -4.27 -17.43
N LEU A 64 10.91 -4.54 -16.70
CA LEU A 64 11.81 -5.66 -17.00
C LEU A 64 11.44 -6.96 -16.27
N GLN A 65 10.38 -6.93 -15.46
CA GLN A 65 9.82 -8.10 -14.76
C GLN A 65 10.82 -8.83 -13.83
N SER A 66 11.80 -8.11 -13.28
CA SER A 66 12.80 -8.67 -12.36
C SER A 66 12.17 -9.38 -11.17
N ASP A 67 12.70 -10.56 -10.84
CA ASP A 67 12.33 -11.36 -9.65
C ASP A 67 13.09 -10.95 -8.38
N ASP A 68 13.91 -9.90 -8.43
CA ASP A 68 14.75 -9.46 -7.31
C ASP A 68 14.03 -8.54 -6.32
N CYS A 69 12.81 -8.12 -6.64
CA CYS A 69 11.98 -7.27 -5.78
C CYS A 69 10.49 -7.59 -5.94
N ASP A 70 9.69 -7.03 -5.03
CA ASP A 70 8.23 -7.13 -5.02
C ASP A 70 7.52 -6.00 -5.80
N CYS A 71 8.25 -5.02 -6.36
CA CYS A 71 7.63 -3.85 -6.99
C CYS A 71 6.66 -4.19 -8.13
N GLY A 72 7.06 -5.06 -9.06
CA GLY A 72 6.21 -5.50 -10.18
C GLY A 72 4.97 -6.26 -9.68
N PRO A 73 5.13 -7.30 -8.85
CA PRO A 73 4.01 -8.00 -8.21
C PRO A 73 3.06 -7.10 -7.41
N GLU A 74 3.58 -6.12 -6.67
CA GLU A 74 2.75 -5.16 -5.92
C GLU A 74 1.94 -4.25 -6.87
N LEU A 75 2.54 -3.80 -7.98
CA LEU A 75 1.84 -2.99 -8.98
C LEU A 75 0.73 -3.79 -9.66
N GLU A 76 1.02 -5.03 -10.03
CA GLU A 76 0.07 -5.95 -10.66
C GLU A 76 -1.11 -6.25 -9.73
N LEU A 77 -0.84 -6.54 -8.45
CA LEU A 77 -1.87 -6.77 -7.43
C LEU A 77 -2.71 -5.51 -7.18
N ALA A 78 -2.09 -4.34 -7.10
CA ALA A 78 -2.82 -3.08 -6.94
C ALA A 78 -3.78 -2.82 -8.12
N MET A 79 -3.34 -3.12 -9.34
CA MET A 79 -4.16 -2.99 -10.54
C MET A 79 -5.29 -4.03 -10.60
N ASP A 80 -5.05 -5.26 -10.13
CA ASP A 80 -6.11 -6.27 -9.97
C ASP A 80 -7.19 -5.81 -8.99
N LEU A 81 -6.79 -5.27 -7.84
CA LEU A 81 -7.73 -4.74 -6.85
C LEU A 81 -8.56 -3.57 -7.37
N ILE A 82 -7.95 -2.62 -8.09
CA ILE A 82 -8.69 -1.52 -8.75
C ILE A 82 -9.67 -2.06 -9.79
N GLN A 83 -9.25 -3.04 -10.58
CA GLN A 83 -10.09 -3.66 -11.59
C GLN A 83 -11.28 -4.43 -10.98
N ASP A 84 -11.09 -5.05 -9.82
CA ASP A 84 -12.15 -5.77 -9.08
C ASP A 84 -13.09 -4.83 -8.32
N GLU A 85 -12.66 -3.61 -8.00
CA GLU A 85 -13.52 -2.51 -7.53
C GLU A 85 -14.28 -1.83 -8.69
N ASN A 86 -14.78 -2.63 -9.64
CA ASN A 86 -15.49 -2.17 -10.85
C ASN A 86 -14.70 -1.14 -11.68
N GLY A 87 -13.36 -1.25 -11.69
CA GLY A 87 -12.49 -0.30 -12.38
C GLY A 87 -12.48 1.09 -11.73
N GLN A 88 -12.68 1.18 -10.41
CA GLN A 88 -12.68 2.44 -9.68
C GLN A 88 -11.50 2.52 -8.71
N GLY A 89 -10.66 3.54 -8.90
CA GLY A 89 -9.53 3.77 -8.02
C GLY A 89 -8.55 4.78 -8.56
N VAL A 90 -7.49 5.02 -7.79
CA VAL A 90 -6.42 5.95 -8.18
C VAL A 90 -5.07 5.26 -8.08
N LEU A 91 -4.28 5.32 -9.16
CA LEU A 91 -2.87 4.97 -9.15
C LEU A 91 -2.05 6.25 -9.30
N ILE A 92 -1.20 6.53 -8.31
CA ILE A 92 -0.21 7.60 -8.38
C ILE A 92 1.14 6.95 -8.65
N TYR A 93 1.72 7.19 -9.82
CA TYR A 93 3.00 6.65 -10.25
C TYR A 93 4.08 7.72 -10.16
N LEU A 94 4.94 7.64 -9.15
CA LEU A 94 5.97 8.64 -8.86
C LEU A 94 7.31 8.28 -9.50
N GLU A 95 7.92 9.22 -10.21
CA GLU A 95 9.21 9.08 -10.92
C GLU A 95 10.42 9.16 -9.96
N GLN A 96 10.40 8.37 -8.90
CA GLN A 96 11.41 8.35 -7.84
C GLN A 96 12.09 6.98 -7.72
N GLU A 97 12.77 6.60 -8.80
CA GLU A 97 13.51 5.35 -8.91
C GLU A 97 14.57 5.20 -7.81
N GLY A 98 14.86 3.95 -7.42
CA GLY A 98 16.00 3.67 -6.55
C GLY A 98 15.91 4.36 -5.18
N ARG A 99 14.69 4.54 -4.65
CA ARG A 99 14.41 5.28 -3.41
C ARG A 99 14.75 6.78 -3.48
N GLY A 100 14.58 7.38 -4.65
CA GLY A 100 14.87 8.80 -4.88
C GLY A 100 16.30 9.08 -5.33
N GLU A 101 17.19 8.09 -5.28
CA GLU A 101 18.60 8.24 -5.71
C GLU A 101 18.82 7.90 -7.20
N GLY A 102 17.78 7.42 -7.89
CA GLY A 102 17.81 7.11 -9.30
C GLY A 102 18.36 5.72 -9.65
N LEU A 103 18.31 5.40 -10.94
CA LEU A 103 18.61 4.05 -11.44
C LEU A 103 20.08 3.66 -11.33
N VAL A 104 21.00 4.62 -11.53
CA VAL A 104 22.44 4.37 -11.47
C VAL A 104 22.86 3.99 -10.05
N VAL A 105 22.39 4.75 -9.04
CA VAL A 105 22.67 4.44 -7.63
C VAL A 105 22.07 3.09 -7.24
N LYS A 106 20.84 2.80 -7.70
CA LYS A 106 20.24 1.47 -7.52
C LYS A 106 21.12 0.35 -8.06
N ALA A 107 21.63 0.48 -9.28
CA ALA A 107 22.51 -0.53 -9.88
C ALA A 107 23.82 -0.69 -9.08
N MET A 108 24.42 0.42 -8.62
CA MET A 108 25.59 0.37 -7.74
C MET A 108 25.28 -0.33 -6.41
N GLY A 109 24.12 -0.06 -5.81
CA GLY A 109 23.66 -0.69 -4.57
C GLY A 109 23.47 -2.19 -4.73
N LEU A 110 22.83 -2.64 -5.82
CA LEU A 110 22.67 -4.06 -6.12
C LEU A 110 24.02 -4.76 -6.28
N ARG A 111 24.94 -4.18 -7.07
CA ARG A 111 26.31 -4.72 -7.23
C ARG A 111 27.06 -4.77 -5.90
N THR A 112 26.92 -3.74 -5.06
CA THR A 112 27.57 -3.69 -3.75
C THR A 112 27.02 -4.78 -2.83
N GLY A 113 25.69 -4.99 -2.84
CA GLY A 113 25.05 -6.10 -2.13
C GLY A 113 25.57 -7.46 -2.58
N GLU A 114 25.72 -7.68 -3.89
CA GLU A 114 26.30 -8.92 -4.44
C GLU A 114 27.74 -9.18 -3.98
N GLN A 115 28.55 -8.13 -3.90
CA GLN A 115 29.96 -8.23 -3.50
C GLN A 115 30.14 -8.43 -2.00
N THR A 116 29.20 -7.92 -1.19
CA THR A 116 29.36 -7.83 0.28
C THR A 116 28.40 -8.71 1.07
N GLY A 117 27.34 -9.23 0.43
CA GLY A 117 26.21 -9.89 1.11
C GLY A 117 25.27 -8.92 1.83
N ALA A 118 25.48 -7.60 1.71
CA ALA A 118 24.64 -6.60 2.36
C ALA A 118 23.25 -6.50 1.71
N ASP A 119 22.23 -6.18 2.52
CA ASP A 119 20.93 -5.78 1.97
C ASP A 119 21.02 -4.43 1.23
N THR A 120 20.01 -4.10 0.44
CA THR A 120 20.04 -2.87 -0.38
C THR A 120 20.16 -1.56 0.42
N PHE A 121 19.68 -1.52 1.68
CA PHE A 121 19.79 -0.33 2.52
C PHE A 121 21.21 -0.17 3.06
N ASP A 122 21.82 -1.28 3.48
CA ASP A 122 23.20 -1.28 3.96
C ASP A 122 24.18 -1.03 2.81
N ALA A 123 23.90 -1.54 1.62
CA ALA A 123 24.63 -1.22 0.40
C ALA A 123 24.61 0.29 0.09
N TYR A 124 23.46 0.96 0.24
CA TYR A 124 23.36 2.41 0.04
C TYR A 124 24.22 3.16 1.07
N ARG A 125 24.24 2.72 2.32
CA ARG A 125 25.09 3.29 3.37
C ARG A 125 26.58 3.11 3.06
N ILE A 126 26.99 1.94 2.57
CA ILE A 126 28.37 1.66 2.15
C ILE A 126 28.79 2.63 1.02
N LEU A 127 27.87 2.92 0.10
CA LEU A 127 28.09 3.86 -1.00
C LEU A 127 27.98 5.34 -0.60
N GLY A 128 27.65 5.65 0.66
CA GLY A 128 27.51 7.02 1.14
C GLY A 128 26.22 7.74 0.71
N HIS A 129 25.20 6.99 0.25
CA HIS A 129 23.90 7.53 -0.12
C HIS A 129 22.89 7.48 1.03
N PRO A 130 21.90 8.39 1.06
CA PRO A 130 20.75 8.26 1.93
C PRO A 130 20.03 6.93 1.70
N ILE A 131 19.53 6.32 2.78
CA ILE A 131 18.83 5.03 2.67
C ILE A 131 17.47 5.14 1.97
N ASP A 132 16.86 6.32 2.03
CA ASP A 132 15.59 6.66 1.38
C ASP A 132 15.46 8.19 1.29
N SER A 133 15.37 8.71 0.06
CA SER A 133 15.25 10.16 -0.22
C SER A 133 13.86 10.51 -0.78
N ARG A 134 12.91 9.59 -0.69
CA ARG A 134 11.57 9.76 -1.27
C ARG A 134 10.74 10.75 -0.48
N SER A 135 9.93 11.53 -1.19
CA SER A 135 8.80 12.27 -0.65
C SER A 135 7.50 11.75 -1.27
N TYR A 136 6.41 11.88 -0.52
CA TYR A 136 5.07 11.52 -0.95
C TYR A 136 4.11 12.74 -0.92
N ASP A 137 4.65 13.93 -0.72
CA ASP A 137 3.85 15.15 -0.53
C ASP A 137 3.05 15.47 -1.81
N HIS A 138 3.70 15.43 -2.98
CA HIS A 138 3.00 15.61 -4.27
C HIS A 138 1.87 14.60 -4.51
N ALA A 139 2.01 13.37 -4.00
CA ALA A 139 0.95 12.38 -4.10
C ALA A 139 -0.22 12.72 -3.18
N ALA A 140 0.06 13.16 -1.95
CA ALA A 140 -0.94 13.55 -0.98
C ALA A 140 -1.70 14.82 -1.43
N ASP A 141 -0.98 15.81 -1.96
CA ASP A 141 -1.55 17.03 -2.54
C ASP A 141 -2.47 16.70 -3.72
N ALA A 142 -2.07 15.77 -4.57
CA ALA A 142 -2.89 15.35 -5.71
C ALA A 142 -4.20 14.68 -5.28
N LEU A 143 -4.17 13.84 -4.24
CA LEU A 143 -5.40 13.25 -3.68
C LEU A 143 -6.35 14.33 -3.14
N THR A 144 -5.80 15.35 -2.49
CA THR A 144 -6.57 16.53 -2.03
C THR A 144 -7.14 17.31 -3.22
N HIS A 145 -6.35 17.51 -4.27
CA HIS A 145 -6.77 18.20 -5.50
C HIS A 145 -7.88 17.47 -6.25
N LEU A 146 -7.92 16.12 -6.16
CA LEU A 146 -9.04 15.31 -6.66
C LEU A 146 -10.34 15.48 -5.84
N GLY A 147 -10.27 16.17 -4.69
CA GLY A 147 -11.42 16.42 -3.82
C GLY A 147 -11.75 15.27 -2.86
N LEU A 148 -10.84 14.30 -2.70
CA LEU A 148 -11.01 13.16 -1.80
C LEU A 148 -10.80 13.57 -0.34
N ARG A 149 -11.64 13.08 0.58
CA ARG A 149 -11.52 13.30 2.03
C ARG A 149 -11.13 12.03 2.79
N SER A 150 -11.29 10.88 2.15
CA SER A 150 -10.84 9.60 2.70
C SER A 150 -10.41 8.64 1.60
N VAL A 151 -9.47 7.76 1.89
CA VAL A 151 -8.94 6.77 0.96
C VAL A 151 -8.62 5.45 1.66
N ARG A 152 -8.71 4.35 0.91
CA ARG A 152 -8.14 3.05 1.27
C ARG A 152 -6.79 2.91 0.57
N LEU A 153 -5.70 3.21 1.30
CA LEU A 153 -4.36 3.28 0.73
C LEU A 153 -3.69 1.90 0.75
N MET A 154 -3.46 1.35 -0.44
CA MET A 154 -2.79 0.09 -0.68
C MET A 154 -1.28 0.22 -0.43
N THR A 155 -0.84 0.00 0.80
CA THR A 155 0.56 0.18 1.19
C THR A 155 0.95 -0.57 2.47
N ASN A 156 2.22 -0.94 2.52
CA ASN A 156 2.89 -1.36 3.75
C ASN A 156 3.89 -0.32 4.27
N ASN A 157 4.03 0.83 3.59
CA ASN A 157 4.98 1.87 3.98
C ASN A 157 4.29 2.89 4.90
N PRO A 158 4.69 3.01 6.18
CA PRO A 158 4.14 4.00 7.10
C PRO A 158 4.34 5.44 6.63
N ASP A 159 5.40 5.75 5.88
CA ASP A 159 5.66 7.10 5.39
C ASP A 159 4.62 7.56 4.37
N LYS A 160 4.11 6.63 3.53
CA LYS A 160 3.01 6.92 2.60
C LYS A 160 1.70 7.18 3.35
N LEU A 161 1.43 6.39 4.40
CA LEU A 161 0.25 6.62 5.25
C LEU A 161 0.33 7.99 5.91
N ARG A 162 1.48 8.32 6.48
CA ARG A 162 1.73 9.58 7.16
C ARG A 162 1.58 10.78 6.23
N ALA A 163 2.19 10.76 5.05
CA ALA A 163 2.08 11.86 4.10
C ALA A 163 0.62 12.18 3.72
N VAL A 164 -0.19 11.14 3.49
CA VAL A 164 -1.61 11.31 3.15
C VAL A 164 -2.44 11.76 4.37
N GLN A 165 -2.10 11.30 5.57
CA GLN A 165 -2.73 11.77 6.81
C GLN A 165 -2.37 13.23 7.14
N ASP A 166 -1.10 13.62 6.95
CA ASP A 166 -0.59 14.97 7.20
C ASP A 166 -1.20 15.98 6.20
N ALA A 167 -1.59 15.53 5.00
CA ALA A 167 -2.40 16.31 4.05
C ALA A 167 -3.89 16.44 4.44
N GLY A 168 -4.33 15.79 5.52
CA GLY A 168 -5.68 15.93 6.08
C GLY A 168 -6.71 14.91 5.63
N LEU A 169 -6.32 13.87 4.88
CA LEU A 169 -7.23 12.80 4.48
C LEU A 169 -7.35 11.73 5.58
N ARG A 170 -8.55 11.14 5.73
CA ARG A 170 -8.72 9.93 6.53
C ARG A 170 -8.21 8.72 5.74
N VAL A 171 -7.28 7.97 6.32
CA VAL A 171 -6.61 6.85 5.63
C VAL A 171 -6.92 5.53 6.32
N GLU A 172 -7.44 4.58 5.56
CA GLU A 172 -7.45 3.17 5.92
C GLU A 172 -6.32 2.46 5.18
N ALA A 173 -5.47 1.74 5.90
CA ALA A 173 -4.38 0.98 5.28
C ALA A 173 -4.91 -0.35 4.73
N VAL A 174 -4.65 -0.61 3.45
CA VAL A 174 -4.87 -1.90 2.82
C VAL A 174 -3.49 -2.54 2.58
N PRO A 175 -3.12 -3.60 3.32
CA PRO A 175 -1.84 -4.26 3.11
C PRO A 175 -1.73 -4.84 1.70
N LEU A 176 -0.54 -4.78 1.12
CA LEU A 176 -0.21 -5.46 -0.14
C LEU A 176 0.85 -6.51 0.15
N ALA A 177 0.47 -7.77 0.22
CA ALA A 177 1.42 -8.85 0.45
C ALA A 177 1.69 -9.59 -0.86
N THR A 178 2.96 -9.80 -1.16
CA THR A 178 3.41 -10.62 -2.30
C THR A 178 4.44 -11.61 -1.77
N GLU A 179 4.53 -12.78 -2.39
CA GLU A 179 5.57 -13.75 -2.04
C GLU A 179 6.89 -13.40 -2.73
N PRO A 180 8.05 -13.61 -2.06
CA PRO A 180 9.35 -13.43 -2.69
C PRO A 180 9.52 -14.44 -3.83
N ARG A 181 9.92 -13.95 -5.01
CA ARG A 181 10.15 -14.79 -6.20
C ARG A 181 11.59 -15.32 -6.33
N SER A 182 12.48 -14.82 -5.48
CA SER A 182 13.89 -15.22 -5.42
C SER A 182 14.45 -15.00 -4.01
N GLU A 183 15.63 -15.56 -3.74
CA GLU A 183 16.38 -15.25 -2.51
C GLU A 183 16.71 -13.75 -2.39
N ARG A 184 17.01 -13.10 -3.53
CA ARG A 184 17.28 -11.65 -3.59
C ARG A 184 16.04 -10.84 -3.24
N ALA A 185 14.86 -11.24 -3.73
CA ALA A 185 13.60 -10.64 -3.30
C ALA A 185 13.35 -10.86 -1.80
N ALA A 186 13.61 -12.06 -1.27
CA ALA A 186 13.46 -12.33 0.15
C ALA A 186 14.37 -11.41 1.01
N LEU A 187 15.63 -11.23 0.62
CA LEU A 187 16.56 -10.30 1.27
C LEU A 187 16.08 -8.85 1.18
N TYR A 188 15.66 -8.42 -0.01
CA TYR A 188 15.14 -7.07 -0.24
C TYR A 188 13.91 -6.77 0.60
N MET A 189 12.92 -7.67 0.60
CA MET A 189 11.69 -7.56 1.38
C MET A 189 11.95 -7.65 2.87
N GLY A 190 12.86 -8.52 3.31
CA GLY A 190 13.31 -8.59 4.71
C GLY A 190 13.95 -7.28 5.17
N GLY A 191 14.79 -6.68 4.34
CA GLY A 191 15.39 -5.37 4.61
C GLY A 191 14.36 -4.25 4.74
N GLN A 192 13.29 -4.29 3.93
CA GLN A 192 12.16 -3.37 4.07
C GLN A 192 11.42 -3.61 5.39
N ALA A 193 11.05 -4.86 5.69
CA ALA A 193 10.29 -5.22 6.87
C ALA A 193 11.02 -4.86 8.17
N ALA A 194 12.33 -5.11 8.26
CA ALA A 194 13.16 -4.78 9.42
C ALA A 194 13.20 -3.28 9.74
N ARG A 195 12.96 -2.43 8.74
CA ARG A 195 13.02 -0.97 8.86
C ARG A 195 11.62 -0.32 8.89
N ARG A 196 10.54 -1.12 8.83
CA ARG A 196 9.19 -0.63 9.14
C ARG A 196 9.14 -0.34 10.63
N GLN A 197 8.92 0.92 11.01
CA GLN A 197 8.66 1.25 12.41
C GLN A 197 7.39 0.49 12.86
N PRO A 198 7.36 -0.08 14.08
CA PRO A 198 6.13 -0.67 14.61
C PRO A 198 5.06 0.41 14.62
N GLN A 199 3.96 0.18 13.90
CA GLN A 199 2.79 1.01 14.07
C GLN A 199 2.36 0.90 15.53
N LEU A 200 2.37 2.03 16.24
CA LEU A 200 1.70 2.15 17.53
C LEU A 200 0.23 1.81 17.31
N SER A 201 -0.15 0.58 17.64
CA SER A 201 -1.53 0.15 17.72
C SER A 201 -2.20 0.95 18.83
N ARG A 202 -2.73 2.13 18.49
CA ARG A 202 -3.76 2.78 19.32
C ARG A 202 -5.02 1.95 19.20
N THR A 203 -5.05 0.85 19.95
CA THR A 203 -6.30 0.17 20.30
C THR A 203 -7.25 1.22 20.87
N GLY A 204 -8.36 1.41 20.17
CA GLY A 204 -9.44 2.29 20.58
C GLY A 204 -9.90 1.87 21.97
N ARG A 205 -9.67 2.72 22.96
CA ARG A 205 -10.29 2.61 24.27
C ARG A 205 -11.76 2.98 24.08
N HIS A 206 -12.58 1.99 23.70
CA HIS A 206 -14.04 2.13 23.73
C HIS A 206 -14.43 2.52 25.16
N SER A 207 -14.92 3.74 25.31
CA SER A 207 -15.57 4.22 26.52
C SER A 207 -16.72 3.26 26.84
N ARG A 208 -16.62 2.61 28.01
CA ARG A 208 -17.71 1.81 28.56
C ARG A 208 -18.94 2.69 28.71
N VAL A 209 -19.92 2.49 27.83
CA VAL A 209 -21.30 2.92 28.07
C VAL A 209 -21.77 2.20 29.33
N ARG A 210 -22.08 2.94 30.38
CA ARG A 210 -22.73 2.40 31.59
C ARG A 210 -24.17 2.04 31.24
N SER A 211 -24.56 0.78 31.42
CA SER A 211 -25.97 0.38 31.39
C SER A 211 -26.69 0.85 32.65
N PRO A 212 -28.00 1.16 32.59
CA PRO A 212 -28.81 1.42 33.78
C PRO A 212 -29.16 0.12 34.50
N ARG A 213 -29.40 0.27 35.80
CA ARG A 213 -29.76 -0.77 36.78
C ARG A 213 -31.03 -1.52 36.37
N GLU A 214 -31.03 -2.84 36.51
CA GLU A 214 -32.27 -3.62 36.60
C GLU A 214 -32.36 -4.35 37.94
N ASN A 215 -33.56 -4.23 38.51
CA ASN A 215 -34.00 -4.70 39.81
C ASN A 215 -34.24 -6.22 39.82
N HIS A 216 -34.22 -6.74 41.04
CA HIS A 216 -34.51 -8.10 41.45
C HIS A 216 -35.82 -8.69 40.91
N GLY A 217 -35.80 -10.00 40.63
CA GLY A 217 -36.97 -10.81 40.38
C GLY A 217 -36.64 -12.30 40.35
N CYS A 218 -36.92 -12.98 41.45
CA CYS A 218 -36.76 -14.42 41.71
C CYS A 218 -37.85 -15.24 41.00
N GLY A 219 -37.55 -16.46 40.52
CA GLY A 219 -38.57 -17.40 40.03
C GLY A 219 -37.99 -18.67 39.41
N ALA A 220 -38.46 -19.82 39.89
CA ALA A 220 -37.87 -21.15 39.73
C ALA A 220 -38.41 -21.98 38.54
N ALA A 221 -37.74 -23.12 38.33
CA ALA A 221 -38.24 -24.45 37.93
C ALA A 221 -38.21 -24.91 36.45
N ALA A 222 -37.43 -25.99 36.27
CA ALA A 222 -37.74 -27.29 35.65
C ALA A 222 -38.02 -27.44 34.13
N GLY A 223 -37.20 -28.32 33.52
CA GLY A 223 -37.66 -29.39 32.63
C GLY A 223 -37.58 -29.17 31.12
N GLY A 224 -37.04 -30.15 30.38
CA GLY A 224 -37.33 -30.33 28.95
C GLY A 224 -36.16 -30.72 28.07
N SER A 225 -36.30 -31.88 27.41
CA SER A 225 -35.30 -32.62 26.62
C SER A 225 -35.06 -32.10 25.18
N ILE A 226 -33.86 -32.41 24.68
CA ILE A 226 -33.45 -32.85 23.30
C ILE A 226 -34.30 -32.37 22.11
N VAL A 227 -33.71 -31.65 21.14
CA VAL A 227 -33.58 -32.09 19.71
C VAL A 227 -32.42 -31.38 18.99
N SER A 228 -31.68 -32.18 18.24
CA SER A 228 -30.70 -31.92 17.17
C SER A 228 -30.97 -30.74 16.22
N ALA A 229 -29.89 -30.04 15.79
CA ALA A 229 -29.48 -29.96 14.38
C ALA A 229 -28.17 -29.16 14.21
N SER A 230 -27.14 -29.86 13.70
CA SER A 230 -26.09 -29.35 12.80
C SER A 230 -25.60 -27.90 12.97
N GLY A 231 -24.58 -27.71 13.80
CA GLY A 231 -23.69 -26.55 13.76
C GLY A 231 -22.25 -27.03 13.57
N VAL A 232 -21.67 -26.76 12.39
CA VAL A 232 -20.22 -26.89 12.20
C VAL A 232 -19.56 -25.76 12.99
N ALA A 233 -18.91 -26.13 14.08
CA ALA A 233 -18.02 -25.24 14.81
C ALA A 233 -16.72 -25.08 14.02
N VAL A 234 -16.45 -23.86 13.54
CA VAL A 234 -15.11 -23.48 13.08
C VAL A 234 -14.27 -23.24 14.32
N VAL A 235 -13.41 -24.21 14.65
CA VAL A 235 -12.40 -24.06 15.69
C VAL A 235 -11.27 -23.20 15.11
N VAL A 236 -11.20 -21.94 15.52
CA VAL A 236 -10.01 -21.11 15.36
C VAL A 236 -8.98 -21.60 16.38
N ARG A 237 -7.93 -22.29 15.92
CA ARG A 237 -6.75 -22.59 16.74
C ARG A 237 -5.69 -21.52 16.49
N ASP A 238 -5.58 -20.60 17.44
CA ASP A 238 -4.35 -19.87 17.70
C ASP A 238 -3.30 -20.87 18.18
N THR A 239 -2.24 -21.12 17.40
CA THR A 239 -0.92 -21.40 17.98
C THR A 239 0.19 -21.29 16.94
N ILE A 240 1.13 -20.42 17.26
CA ILE A 240 2.46 -20.27 16.69
C ILE A 240 3.17 -21.63 16.65
N GLY A 241 3.73 -21.99 15.49
CA GLY A 241 4.53 -23.20 15.33
C GLY A 241 5.25 -23.23 13.98
N VAL A 242 6.44 -22.64 13.94
CA VAL A 242 7.39 -22.76 12.84
C VAL A 242 8.01 -24.15 12.89
N ILE A 243 7.90 -24.94 11.81
CA ILE A 243 8.68 -26.16 11.60
C ILE A 243 9.38 -26.03 10.25
N TRP A 244 10.72 -25.96 10.28
CA TRP A 244 11.57 -26.15 9.11
C TRP A 244 11.80 -27.65 8.90
N LEU A 245 11.55 -28.15 7.70
CA LEU A 245 12.07 -29.44 7.25
C LEU A 245 13.10 -29.22 6.15
N ARG A 246 14.18 -29.99 6.28
CA ARG A 246 15.38 -30.04 5.42
C ARG A 246 15.07 -30.49 4.00
#